data_AF-A0A085B8G3-F1
#
_entry.id   AF-A0A085B8G3-F1
#
_cell.length_a   1.000
_cell.length_b   1.000
_cell.length_c   1.000
_cell.angle_alpha   90.00
_cell.angle_beta   90.00
_cell.angle_gamma   90.00
#
_symmetry.space_group_name_H-M   'P 1'
#
loop_
_entity.id
_entity.type
_entity.pdbx_description
1 polymer ?
#
loop_
_entity_poly.entity_id
_entity_poly.type
_entity_poly.pdbx_seq_one_letter_code
_entity_poly.pdbx_strand_id
1 'polypeptide(L)'
;MAITIKHLEDNIKTLPEDLYDEVNDFVDFLKFKYESKDSKDWSDNLTTFQKSSIEKGISDIENGRTYSHEEAKQRIKNYLLEKSK
;
A
#
# COMPACT_ATOMS: atom_id res chain seq x y z
N MET A 1 24.57 21.57 -1.45
CA MET A 1 23.78 22.50 -0.61
C MET A 1 22.74 21.68 0.13
N ALA A 2 22.57 21.88 1.43
CA ALA A 2 21.50 21.24 2.18
C ALA A 2 20.17 21.93 1.83
N ILE A 3 19.14 21.15 1.50
CA ILE A 3 17.79 21.68 1.31
C ILE A 3 17.27 22.13 2.68
N THR A 4 16.72 23.34 2.74
CA THR A 4 16.10 23.91 3.94
C THR A 4 14.58 23.76 3.87
N ILE A 5 13.89 23.86 5.01
CA ILE A 5 12.42 23.87 5.04
C ILE A 5 11.85 24.98 4.16
N LYS A 6 12.46 26.18 4.21
CA LYS A 6 12.07 27.29 3.35
C LYS A 6 12.16 26.95 1.86
N HIS A 7 13.22 26.26 1.44
CA HIS A 7 13.35 25.83 0.04
C HIS A 7 12.28 24.80 -0.35
N LEU A 8 11.84 23.93 0.57
CA LEU A 8 10.73 23.01 0.33
C LEU A 8 9.40 23.75 0.21
N GLU A 9 9.10 24.68 1.12
CA GLU A 9 7.90 25.51 1.07
C GLU A 9 7.82 26.31 -0.23
N ASP A 10 8.92 26.95 -0.62
CA ASP A 10 8.98 27.74 -1.85
C ASP A 10 8.76 26.87 -3.08
N ASN A 11 9.30 25.65 -3.12
CA ASN A 11 9.07 24.71 -4.21
C ASN A 11 7.62 24.20 -4.24
N ILE A 12 7.03 23.84 -3.10
CA ILE A 12 5.63 23.35 -3.04
C ILE A 12 4.66 24.41 -3.54
N LYS A 13 4.90 25.70 -3.22
CA LYS A 13 4.10 26.83 -3.71
C LYS A 13 4.13 27.01 -5.24
N THR A 14 5.08 26.40 -5.95
CA THR A 14 5.13 26.43 -7.42
C THR A 14 4.25 25.38 -8.07
N LEU A 15 3.73 24.42 -7.30
CA LEU A 15 2.91 23.33 -7.82
C LEU A 15 1.45 23.77 -8.04
N PRO A 16 0.78 23.21 -9.06
CA PRO A 16 -0.68 23.27 -9.17
C PRO A 16 -1.39 22.72 -7.93
N GLU A 17 -2.51 23.34 -7.54
CA GLU A 17 -3.27 22.97 -6.33
C GLU A 17 -3.83 21.55 -6.38
N ASP A 18 -4.12 21.01 -7.56
CA ASP A 18 -4.61 19.64 -7.76
C ASP A 18 -3.57 18.57 -7.43
N LEU A 19 -2.29 18.94 -7.26
CA LEU A 19 -1.23 18.04 -6.82
C LEU A 19 -0.98 18.08 -5.31
N TYR A 20 -1.65 18.98 -4.56
CA TYR A 20 -1.41 19.12 -3.13
C TYR A 20 -1.77 17.86 -2.34
N ASP A 21 -2.84 17.16 -2.74
CA ASP A 21 -3.22 15.89 -2.12
C ASP A 21 -2.13 14.83 -2.32
N GLU A 22 -1.56 14.70 -3.53
CA GLU A 22 -0.48 13.75 -3.81
C GLU A 22 0.80 14.09 -3.04
N VAL A 23 1.13 15.39 -2.91
CA VAL A 23 2.26 15.84 -2.10
C VAL A 23 2.02 15.52 -0.62
N ASN A 24 0.80 15.74 -0.11
CA ASN A 24 0.46 15.39 1.26
C ASN A 24 0.56 13.89 1.52
N ASP A 25 0.03 13.06 0.61
CA ASP A 25 0.14 11.60 0.68
C ASP A 25 1.60 11.14 0.70
N PHE A 26 2.46 11.77 -0.11
CA PHE A 26 3.88 11.46 -0.11
C PHE A 26 4.57 11.87 1.20
N VAL A 27 4.22 13.03 1.77
CA VAL A 27 4.72 13.47 3.08
C VAL A 27 4.30 12.48 4.17
N ASP A 28 3.06 12.01 4.17
CA ASP A 28 2.57 11.03 5.14
C ASP A 28 3.23 9.65 4.95
N PHE A 29 3.49 9.24 3.72
CA PHE A 29 4.31 8.06 3.42
C PHE A 29 5.73 8.20 4.00
N LEU A 30 6.37 9.35 3.85
CA LEU A 30 7.70 9.59 4.42
C LEU A 30 7.68 9.53 5.94
N LYS A 31 6.67 10.12 6.59
CA LYS A 31 6.48 10.00 8.04
C LYS A 31 6.35 8.54 8.46
N PHE A 32 5.44 7.77 7.85
CA PHE A 32 5.26 6.35 8.14
C PHE A 32 6.55 5.54 7.95
N LYS A 33 7.25 5.75 6.83
CA LYS A 33 8.49 5.03 6.47
C LYS A 33 9.64 5.30 7.43
N TYR A 34 9.66 6.47 8.08
CA TYR A 34 10.78 6.91 8.90
C TYR A 34 10.45 7.07 10.39
N GLU A 35 9.18 7.13 10.80
CA GLU A 35 8.74 6.91 12.19
C GLU A 35 9.05 5.48 12.66
N SER A 36 9.12 4.53 11.72
CA SER A 36 9.56 3.15 11.94
C SER A 36 11.07 2.96 12.07
N LYS A 37 11.88 4.04 12.10
CA LYS A 37 13.32 3.91 12.39
C LYS A 37 13.62 3.73 13.90
N ASP A 38 12.78 4.27 14.77
CA ASP A 38 12.87 4.08 16.23
C ASP A 38 11.70 3.24 16.79
N SER A 39 10.68 2.95 15.98
CA SER A 39 9.57 2.07 16.33
C SER A 39 9.61 0.80 15.49
N LYS A 40 9.33 -0.35 16.11
CA LYS A 40 9.26 -1.70 15.54
C LYS A 40 8.91 -1.75 14.04
N ASP A 41 9.55 -2.69 13.32
CA ASP A 41 9.21 -3.00 11.91
C ASP A 41 7.68 -3.10 11.77
N TRP A 42 7.11 -2.54 10.71
CA TRP A 42 5.66 -2.58 10.48
C TRP A 42 5.13 -4.02 10.53
N SER A 43 5.97 -4.99 10.14
CA SER A 43 5.66 -6.42 10.18
C SER A 43 5.45 -6.96 11.60
N ASP A 44 6.00 -6.30 12.63
CA ASP A 44 5.77 -6.63 14.04
C ASP A 44 4.36 -6.30 14.50
N ASN A 45 3.66 -5.39 13.81
CA ASN A 45 2.27 -5.04 14.10
C ASN A 45 1.26 -6.01 13.48
N LEU A 46 1.72 -6.97 12.68
CA LEU A 46 0.85 -7.98 12.09
C LEU A 46 0.45 -9.04 13.13
N THR A 47 -0.84 -9.34 13.19
CA THR A 47 -1.36 -10.50 13.92
C THR A 47 -0.82 -11.80 13.32
N THR A 48 -0.80 -12.87 14.11
CA THR A 48 -0.41 -14.22 13.64
C THR A 48 -1.22 -14.65 12.42
N PHE A 49 -2.51 -14.32 12.37
CA PHE A 49 -3.37 -14.60 11.23
C PHE A 49 -2.92 -13.87 9.96
N GLN A 50 -2.61 -12.57 10.07
CA GLN A 50 -2.13 -11.78 8.92
C GLN A 50 -0.79 -12.30 8.41
N LYS A 51 0.15 -12.64 9.31
CA LYS A 51 1.43 -13.26 8.93
C LYS A 51 1.22 -14.57 8.19
N SER A 52 0.39 -15.46 8.73
CA SER A 52 0.05 -16.75 8.09
C SER A 52 -0.65 -16.57 6.73
N SER A 53 -1.52 -15.57 6.60
CA SER A 53 -2.18 -15.25 5.33
C SER A 53 -1.18 -14.79 4.25
N ILE A 54 -0.16 -14.02 4.64
CA ILE A 54 0.92 -13.59 3.74
C ILE A 54 1.79 -14.79 3.33
N GLU A 55 2.21 -15.62 4.29
CA GLU A 55 3.00 -16.83 4.02
C GLU A 55 2.26 -17.78 3.06
N LYS A 56 0.96 -17.96 3.26
CA LYS A 56 0.13 -18.73 2.34
C LYS A 56 0.12 -18.12 0.94
N GLY A 57 -0.03 -16.81 0.83
CA GLY A 57 0.02 -16.09 -0.46
C GLY A 57 1.34 -16.30 -1.20
N ILE A 58 2.48 -16.24 -0.48
CA ILE A 58 3.81 -16.53 -1.04
C ILE A 58 3.88 -17.97 -1.54
N SER A 59 3.45 -18.95 -0.73
CA SER A 59 3.39 -20.36 -1.13
C SER A 59 2.50 -20.58 -2.35
N ASP A 60 1.35 -19.89 -2.44
CA ASP A 60 0.45 -20.00 -3.58
C ASP A 60 1.10 -19.47 -4.86
N ILE A 61 1.89 -18.38 -4.78
CA ILE A 61 2.65 -17.85 -5.91
C ILE A 61 3.73 -18.84 -6.36
N GLU A 62 4.54 -19.34 -5.43
CA GLU A 62 5.64 -20.28 -5.74
C GLU A 62 5.15 -21.59 -6.36
N ASN A 63 3.98 -22.08 -5.92
CA ASN A 63 3.38 -23.31 -6.43
C ASN A 63 2.46 -23.09 -7.64
N GLY A 64 2.41 -21.87 -8.21
CA GLY A 64 1.57 -21.56 -9.36
C GLY A 64 0.07 -21.66 -9.08
N ARG A 65 -0.35 -21.60 -7.81
CA ARG A 65 -1.75 -21.55 -7.37
C ARG A 65 -2.31 -20.13 -7.46
N THR A 66 -2.02 -19.45 -8.56
CA THR A 66 -2.48 -18.10 -8.86
C THR A 66 -3.57 -18.14 -9.94
N TYR A 67 -4.32 -17.05 -10.05
CA TYR A 67 -5.30 -16.86 -11.10
C TYR A 67 -4.85 -15.71 -11.99
N SER A 68 -5.14 -15.82 -13.28
CA SER A 68 -5.09 -14.65 -14.15
C SER A 68 -6.15 -13.64 -13.74
N HIS A 69 -5.95 -12.38 -14.14
CA HIS A 69 -6.90 -11.29 -13.88
C HIS A 69 -8.32 -11.62 -14.36
N GLU A 70 -8.43 -12.19 -15.56
CA GLU A 70 -9.74 -12.54 -16.15
C GLU A 70 -10.41 -13.68 -15.38
N GLU A 71 -9.68 -14.71 -14.96
CA GLU A 71 -10.22 -15.79 -14.13
C GLU A 71 -10.69 -15.28 -12.77
N ALA A 72 -9.91 -14.39 -12.14
CA ALA A 72 -10.27 -13.79 -10.86
C ALA A 72 -11.58 -13.00 -10.98
N LYS A 73 -11.74 -12.17 -12.02
CA LYS A 73 -12.98 -11.42 -12.28
C LYS A 73 -14.18 -12.33 -12.45
N GLN A 74 -14.06 -13.40 -13.23
CA GLN A 74 -15.17 -14.34 -13.44
C GLN A 74 -15.59 -15.04 -12.14
N ARG A 75 -14.61 -15.45 -11.32
CA ARG A 75 -14.88 -16.06 -10.01
C ARG A 75 -15.61 -15.11 -9.07
N ILE A 76 -15.17 -13.86 -8.98
CA ILE A 76 -15.81 -12.83 -8.16
C ILE A 76 -17.25 -12.59 -8.65
N LYS A 77 -17.45 -12.45 -9.96
CA LYS A 77 -18.77 -12.29 -10.56
C LYS A 77 -19.71 -13.45 -10.20
N ASN A 78 -19.25 -14.68 -10.35
CA ASN A 78 -20.06 -15.87 -10.06
C ASN A 78 -20.44 -15.94 -8.57
N TYR A 79 -19.49 -15.67 -7.66
CA TYR A 79 -19.76 -15.62 -6.23
C TYR A 79 -20.85 -14.61 -5.86
N LEU A 80 -20.80 -13.41 -6.45
CA LEU A 80 -21.82 -12.37 -6.21
C LEU A 80 -23.20 -12.79 -6.72
N LEU A 81 -23.27 -13.46 -7.87
CA LEU A 81 -24.53 -13.96 -8.43
C LEU A 81 -25.14 -15.08 -7.56
N GLU A 82 -24.32 -15.98 -7.02
CA GLU A 82 -24.77 -17.05 -6.12
C GLU A 82 -25.29 -16.50 -4.78
N LYS A 83 -24.62 -15.48 -4.23
CA LYS A 83 -25.04 -14.78 -3.01
C LYS A 83 -26.32 -13.96 -3.17
N SER A 84 -26.67 -13.61 -4.40
CA SER A 84 -27.87 -12.83 -4.75
C SER A 84 -29.12 -13.70 -4.98
N LYS A 85 -29.00 -15.03 -4.96
CA LYS A 85 -30.12 -15.97 -5.03
C LYS A 85 -30.63 -16.32 -3.64
#